data_AF-A0A2N0B5T6-F1
#
_entry.id   AF-A0A2N0B5T6-F1
#
_cell.length_a   1.000
_cell.length_b   1.000
_cell.length_c   1.000
_cell.angle_alpha   90.00
_cell.angle_beta   90.00
_cell.angle_gamma   90.00
#
_symmetry.space_group_name_H-M   'P 1'
#
loop_
_entity.id
_entity.type
_entity.pdbx_description
1 polymer ?
#
loop_
_entity_poly.entity_id
_entity_poly.type
_entity_poly.pdbx_seq_one_letter_code
_entity_poly.pdbx_strand_id
1 'polypeptide(L)'
;MFRLGTKSPLFLRAYFLLFCFTGTIGATPDNDVISFPGYAFNDRSSYLRSFLGNSKRIRIFVDTAGIDVSAAERSGLRENVMNGLAYGNYIRFFETKDSTEPKRSRKNGAAAADSEKILAKFTFKRYEIAENSIGIGFEIELTNIKNRKRLSYEYAGSFPKNDPGALRNLLIEWKRDLFPAEDSFMIGEFLCFDPDRSIDTLLKRACSLLLRHDQDPGGAEFLLNRALKKAKTDRSSETIHNLLGYHFVSIGDLKNAEKFFVKAENLEDGEYKKYKHQIERIRELRERYPHYEKD
;
A
#
# COMPACT_ATOMS: atom_id res chain seq x y z
N MET A 1 -42.27 17.43 -69.14
CA MET A 1 -43.01 16.98 -67.94
C MET A 1 -42.03 16.24 -67.03
N PHE A 2 -42.05 16.57 -65.74
CA PHE A 2 -40.90 16.59 -64.84
C PHE A 2 -40.29 15.24 -64.45
N ARG A 3 -38.94 15.20 -64.45
CA ARG A 3 -38.09 14.22 -63.76
C ARG A 3 -38.07 14.54 -62.26
N LEU A 4 -38.31 13.56 -61.40
CA LEU A 4 -38.09 13.64 -59.96
C LEU A 4 -36.67 13.19 -59.62
N GLY A 5 -35.85 14.15 -59.18
CA GLY A 5 -34.52 13.94 -58.60
C GLY A 5 -34.58 13.97 -57.07
N THR A 6 -33.91 12.97 -56.48
CA THR A 6 -33.16 12.95 -55.22
C THR A 6 -33.25 14.17 -54.29
N LYS A 7 -33.64 13.96 -53.01
CA LYS A 7 -32.88 14.40 -51.81
C LYS A 7 -33.16 13.47 -50.61
N SER A 8 -32.06 13.10 -49.96
CA SER A 8 -31.87 12.18 -48.83
C SER A 8 -32.25 12.80 -47.47
N PRO A 9 -32.62 11.99 -46.45
CA PRO A 9 -32.77 12.46 -45.08
C PRO A 9 -31.46 12.24 -44.30
N LEU A 10 -30.48 13.14 -44.49
CA LEU A 10 -29.19 13.10 -43.79
C LEU A 10 -29.13 14.01 -42.56
N PHE A 11 -30.19 14.79 -42.28
CA PHE A 11 -30.14 15.84 -41.25
C PHE A 11 -30.63 15.43 -39.85
N LEU A 12 -31.26 14.26 -39.66
CA LEU A 12 -31.77 13.86 -38.34
C LEU A 12 -30.87 12.91 -37.54
N ARG A 13 -29.79 12.39 -38.13
CA ARG A 13 -28.85 11.47 -37.44
C ARG A 13 -27.65 12.16 -36.79
N ALA A 14 -27.44 13.46 -37.02
CA ALA A 14 -26.29 14.19 -36.51
C ALA A 14 -26.48 14.73 -35.07
N TYR A 15 -27.71 14.92 -34.60
CA TYR A 15 -27.96 15.46 -33.25
C TYR A 15 -28.03 14.40 -32.15
N PHE A 16 -28.29 13.13 -32.48
CA PHE A 16 -28.33 12.05 -31.48
C PHE A 16 -26.95 11.44 -31.18
N LEU A 17 -25.94 11.73 -32.01
CA LEU A 17 -24.55 11.28 -31.80
C LEU A 17 -23.68 12.29 -31.04
N LEU A 18 -24.17 13.51 -30.79
CA LEU A 18 -23.42 14.51 -30.03
C LEU A 18 -23.66 14.44 -28.51
N PHE A 19 -24.65 13.66 -28.04
CA PHE A 19 -25.01 13.60 -26.62
C PHE A 19 -24.47 12.37 -25.86
N CYS A 20 -23.77 11.45 -26.52
CA CYS A 20 -23.31 10.20 -25.90
C CYS A 20 -21.80 10.13 -25.58
N PHE A 21 -21.03 11.20 -25.79
CA PHE A 21 -19.56 11.16 -25.60
C PHE A 21 -18.95 12.32 -24.80
N THR A 22 -19.74 13.05 -24.01
CA THR A 22 -19.20 13.93 -22.95
C THR A 22 -19.14 13.25 -21.59
N GLY A 23 -19.46 11.95 -21.52
CA GLY A 23 -19.09 11.10 -20.41
C GLY A 23 -17.57 11.06 -20.34
N THR A 24 -17.01 11.88 -19.46
CA THR A 24 -15.66 11.70 -18.94
C THR A 24 -15.57 10.25 -18.49
N ILE A 25 -14.88 9.41 -19.27
CA ILE A 25 -14.51 8.06 -18.86
C ILE A 25 -13.47 8.28 -17.75
N GLY A 26 -13.95 8.60 -16.56
CA GLY A 26 -13.17 8.49 -15.34
C GLY A 26 -12.75 7.03 -15.27
N ALA A 27 -11.44 6.79 -15.28
CA ALA A 27 -10.92 5.46 -15.04
C ALA A 27 -11.51 4.99 -13.70
N THR A 28 -12.46 4.05 -13.76
CA THR A 28 -12.98 3.38 -12.57
C THR A 28 -11.78 2.78 -11.86
N PRO A 29 -11.62 3.02 -10.54
CA PRO A 29 -10.56 2.39 -9.77
C PRO A 29 -10.56 0.88 -10.00
N ASP A 30 -9.39 0.28 -10.20
CA ASP A 30 -9.27 -1.19 -10.28
C ASP A 30 -9.70 -1.88 -8.97
N ASN A 31 -9.82 -1.11 -7.87
CA ASN A 31 -10.34 -1.51 -6.57
C ASN A 31 -11.26 -0.41 -6.03
N ASP A 32 -12.41 -0.79 -5.46
CA ASP A 32 -13.37 0.07 -4.75
C ASP A 32 -12.94 0.37 -3.30
N VAL A 33 -11.74 -0.08 -2.91
CA VAL A 33 -11.18 0.08 -1.57
C VAL A 33 -9.73 0.53 -1.59
N ILE A 34 -9.33 1.26 -0.56
CA ILE A 34 -7.94 1.51 -0.20
C ILE A 34 -7.58 0.69 1.02
N SER A 35 -6.60 -0.19 0.88
CA SER A 35 -5.99 -0.88 2.01
C SER A 35 -5.22 0.10 2.89
N PHE A 36 -5.33 -0.04 4.20
CA PHE A 36 -4.56 0.73 5.19
C PHE A 36 -4.04 -0.19 6.31
N PRO A 37 -2.97 0.21 7.02
CA PRO A 37 -2.45 -0.62 8.09
C PRO A 37 -3.38 -0.59 9.31
N GLY A 38 -3.65 -1.76 9.89
CA GLY A 38 -4.32 -1.93 11.19
C GLY A 38 -3.35 -2.49 12.23
N TYR A 39 -2.56 -1.63 12.86
CA TYR A 39 -1.62 -1.98 13.93
C TYR A 39 -2.39 -2.31 15.21
N ALA A 40 -1.91 -3.34 15.92
CA ALA A 40 -2.38 -3.65 17.26
C ALA A 40 -1.96 -2.54 18.25
N PHE A 41 -2.80 -2.29 19.27
CA PHE A 41 -2.51 -1.28 20.28
C PHE A 41 -1.52 -1.81 21.31
N ASN A 42 -0.23 -1.76 20.98
CA ASN A 42 0.88 -2.07 21.89
C ASN A 42 2.17 -1.34 21.49
N ASP A 43 3.16 -1.33 22.39
CA ASP A 43 4.43 -0.62 22.20
C ASP A 43 5.24 -1.17 21.03
N ARG A 44 5.20 -2.49 20.80
CA ARG A 44 5.98 -3.14 19.72
C ARG A 44 5.46 -2.73 18.35
N SER A 45 4.15 -2.79 18.13
CA SER A 45 3.50 -2.33 16.91
C SER A 45 3.70 -0.83 16.69
N SER A 46 3.60 -0.02 17.74
CA SER A 46 3.82 1.43 17.66
C SER A 46 5.27 1.77 17.26
N TYR A 47 6.24 1.08 17.85
CA TYR A 47 7.65 1.24 17.50
C TYR A 47 7.95 0.79 16.06
N LEU A 48 7.38 -0.35 15.64
CA LEU A 48 7.48 -0.83 14.26
C LEU A 48 6.89 0.18 13.26
N ARG A 49 5.72 0.76 13.55
CA ARG A 49 5.10 1.81 12.72
C ARG A 49 6.06 2.99 12.51
N SER A 50 6.63 3.50 13.60
CA SER A 50 7.61 4.60 13.54
C SER A 50 8.86 4.22 12.72
N PHE A 51 9.32 2.98 12.86
CA PHE A 51 10.48 2.46 12.12
C PHE A 51 10.21 2.33 10.61
N LEU A 52 9.04 1.81 10.23
CA LEU A 52 8.65 1.59 8.83
C LEU A 52 8.25 2.90 8.13
N GLY A 53 7.64 3.84 8.85
CA GLY A 53 7.03 5.02 8.25
C GLY A 53 6.02 4.62 7.17
N ASN A 54 6.11 5.23 5.98
CA ASN A 54 5.18 4.97 4.87
C ASN A 54 5.57 3.73 4.02
N SER A 55 6.45 2.85 4.51
CA SER A 55 6.89 1.67 3.75
C SER A 55 5.90 0.53 3.86
N LYS A 56 5.20 0.23 2.76
CA LYS A 56 4.37 -0.99 2.60
C LYS A 56 5.18 -2.21 2.13
N ARG A 57 6.36 -2.01 1.56
CA ARG A 57 7.18 -3.05 0.92
C ARG A 57 8.45 -3.31 1.73
N ILE A 58 8.67 -4.58 2.10
CA ILE A 58 9.86 -5.03 2.83
C ILE A 58 10.55 -6.12 2.02
N ARG A 59 11.87 -5.97 1.81
CA ARG A 59 12.68 -7.07 1.25
C ARG A 59 13.05 -8.02 2.38
N ILE A 60 13.01 -9.32 2.13
CA ILE A 60 13.35 -10.34 3.13
C ILE A 60 14.42 -11.29 2.62
N PHE A 61 15.45 -11.50 3.43
CA PHE A 61 16.48 -12.52 3.23
C PHE A 61 16.27 -13.61 4.28
N VAL A 62 16.06 -14.85 3.83
CA VAL A 62 15.86 -16.00 4.72
C VAL A 62 17.16 -16.80 4.82
N ASP A 63 17.83 -16.65 5.97
CA ASP A 63 19.09 -17.28 6.33
C ASP A 63 18.85 -18.64 6.99
N THR A 64 19.21 -19.70 6.27
CA THR A 64 19.10 -21.09 6.72
C THR A 64 20.47 -21.70 7.02
N ALA A 65 21.55 -20.91 7.00
CA ALA A 65 22.90 -21.45 7.19
C ALA A 65 23.13 -22.04 8.60
N GLY A 66 22.40 -21.54 9.60
CA GLY A 66 22.47 -21.99 10.99
C GLY A 66 21.75 -23.31 11.31
N ILE A 67 21.14 -23.96 10.31
CA ILE A 67 20.39 -25.21 10.48
C ILE A 67 20.82 -26.26 9.45
N ASP A 68 21.00 -27.50 9.91
CA ASP A 68 21.38 -28.63 9.05
C ASP A 68 20.13 -29.28 8.46
N VAL A 69 19.76 -28.83 7.27
CA VAL A 69 18.57 -29.26 6.53
C VAL A 69 18.88 -29.43 5.03
N SER A 70 18.21 -30.38 4.41
CA SER A 70 18.29 -30.67 2.97
C SER A 70 17.79 -29.50 2.11
N ALA A 71 18.14 -29.49 0.82
CA ALA A 71 17.70 -28.44 -0.10
C ALA A 71 16.16 -28.34 -0.20
N ALA A 72 15.45 -29.47 -0.16
CA ALA A 72 13.99 -29.51 -0.18
C ALA A 72 13.40 -28.90 1.10
N GLU A 73 13.94 -29.25 2.27
CA GLU A 73 13.54 -28.64 3.55
C GLU A 73 13.81 -27.13 3.58
N ARG A 74 14.94 -26.65 3.01
CA ARG A 74 15.22 -25.21 2.89
C ARG A 74 14.17 -24.47 2.07
N SER A 75 13.73 -25.06 0.95
CA SER A 75 12.68 -24.47 0.12
C SER A 75 11.35 -24.38 0.88
N GLY A 76 10.97 -25.46 1.58
CA GLY A 76 9.75 -25.48 2.39
C GLY A 76 9.79 -24.47 3.55
N LEU A 77 10.94 -24.30 4.21
CA LEU A 77 11.12 -23.30 5.25
C LEU A 77 10.94 -21.88 4.71
N ARG A 78 11.53 -21.57 3.54
CA ARG A 78 11.38 -20.26 2.89
C ARG A 78 9.95 -19.97 2.52
N GLU A 79 9.27 -20.93 1.90
CA GLU A 79 7.86 -20.82 1.54
C GLU A 79 6.98 -20.58 2.78
N ASN A 80 7.21 -21.33 3.86
CA ASN A 80 6.48 -21.14 5.12
C ASN A 80 6.74 -19.76 5.75
N VAL A 81 7.97 -19.25 5.69
CA VAL A 81 8.29 -17.90 6.16
C VAL A 81 7.52 -16.86 5.34
N MET A 82 7.58 -16.95 4.01
CA MET A 82 6.90 -16.01 3.12
C MET A 82 5.38 -16.06 3.30
N ASN A 83 4.78 -17.26 3.30
CA ASN A 83 3.35 -17.44 3.45
C ASN A 83 2.87 -17.01 4.84
N GLY A 84 3.62 -17.34 5.89
CA GLY A 84 3.30 -16.96 7.27
C GLY A 84 3.32 -15.45 7.47
N LEU A 85 4.34 -14.76 6.95
CA LEU A 85 4.44 -13.30 7.04
C LEU A 85 3.40 -12.57 6.18
N ALA A 86 3.11 -13.05 4.97
CA ALA A 86 2.18 -12.42 4.04
C ALA A 86 0.71 -12.56 4.44
N TYR A 87 0.34 -13.65 5.13
CA TYR A 87 -1.04 -13.96 5.45
C TYR A 87 -1.72 -12.84 6.26
N GLY A 88 -2.76 -12.21 5.71
CA GLY A 88 -3.54 -11.16 6.38
C GLY A 88 -2.72 -9.93 6.81
N ASN A 89 -1.59 -9.66 6.17
CA ASN A 89 -0.68 -8.58 6.54
C ASN A 89 -0.79 -7.43 5.55
N TYR A 90 -0.82 -6.20 6.04
CA TYR A 90 -0.77 -5.01 5.18
C TYR A 90 0.59 -4.88 4.48
N ILE A 91 1.67 -5.33 5.11
CA ILE A 91 3.03 -5.29 4.55
C ILE A 91 3.20 -6.37 3.47
N ARG A 92 3.84 -5.98 2.36
CA ARG A 92 4.22 -6.88 1.26
C ARG A 92 5.69 -7.26 1.37
N PHE A 93 5.95 -8.56 1.46
CA PHE A 93 7.28 -9.13 1.59
C PHE A 93 7.79 -9.65 0.25
N PHE A 94 9.04 -9.37 -0.08
CA PHE A 94 9.70 -9.83 -1.31
C PHE A 94 11.00 -10.53 -0.97
N GLU A 95 11.09 -11.82 -1.26
CA GLU A 95 12.30 -12.58 -1.00
C GLU A 95 13.47 -12.07 -1.85
N THR A 96 14.64 -11.95 -1.25
CA THR A 96 15.89 -11.64 -1.93
C THR A 96 16.96 -12.67 -1.62
N LYS A 97 17.88 -12.89 -2.55
CA LYS A 97 19.00 -13.83 -2.41
C LYS A 97 20.19 -13.23 -1.68
N ASP A 98 20.23 -11.90 -1.53
CA ASP A 98 21.37 -11.19 -0.94
C ASP A 98 20.97 -10.59 0.41
N SER A 99 21.81 -10.83 1.41
CA SER A 99 21.69 -10.21 2.74
C SER A 99 22.23 -8.78 2.77
N THR A 100 22.92 -8.35 1.71
CA THR A 100 23.56 -7.04 1.62
C THR A 100 22.68 -6.02 0.93
N GLU A 101 22.96 -4.75 1.20
CA GLU A 101 22.25 -3.66 0.57
C GLU A 101 22.61 -3.55 -0.91
N PRO A 102 21.61 -3.28 -1.78
CA PRO A 102 21.87 -3.11 -3.19
C PRO A 102 22.77 -1.89 -3.38
N LYS A 103 23.91 -2.09 -4.06
CA LYS A 103 24.75 -0.98 -4.49
C LYS A 103 23.93 -0.13 -5.46
N ARG A 104 23.73 1.15 -5.13
CA ARG A 104 23.03 2.11 -6.00
C ARG A 104 23.63 2.07 -7.40
N SER A 105 22.93 1.42 -8.33
CA SER A 105 23.28 1.44 -9.74
C SER A 105 22.85 2.79 -10.31
N ARG A 106 23.81 3.70 -10.49
CA ARG A 106 23.64 4.90 -11.32
C ARG A 106 23.53 4.47 -12.79
N LYS A 107 22.35 4.01 -13.23
CA LYS A 107 22.03 3.97 -14.67
C LYS A 107 20.74 4.73 -14.94
N ASN A 108 20.88 5.67 -15.86
CA ASN A 108 19.87 6.62 -16.30
C ASN A 108 18.66 5.90 -16.88
N GLY A 109 17.46 6.32 -16.46
CA GLY A 109 16.18 5.91 -17.05
C GLY A 109 15.32 5.09 -16.08
N ALA A 110 14.19 5.68 -15.68
CA ALA A 110 13.19 5.15 -14.76
C ALA A 110 13.62 5.06 -13.28
N ALA A 111 13.23 6.06 -12.50
CA ALA A 111 13.16 6.03 -11.05
C ALA A 111 12.12 4.97 -10.57
N ALA A 112 12.45 3.69 -10.73
CA ALA A 112 11.55 2.57 -10.46
C ALA A 112 12.20 1.40 -9.70
N ALA A 113 13.39 1.54 -9.10
CA ALA A 113 14.07 0.41 -8.45
C ALA A 113 14.90 0.77 -7.19
N ASP A 114 14.45 1.75 -6.40
CA ASP A 114 15.05 2.13 -5.10
C ASP A 114 13.95 2.31 -4.02
N SER A 115 12.82 1.59 -4.14
CA SER A 115 11.59 1.82 -3.35
C SER A 115 11.55 1.08 -2.01
N GLU A 116 12.24 -0.06 -1.86
CA GLU A 116 12.25 -0.80 -0.60
C GLU A 116 13.32 -0.28 0.37
N LYS A 117 12.87 0.58 1.30
CA LYS A 117 13.72 1.21 2.34
C LYS A 117 14.11 0.26 3.46
N ILE A 118 13.45 -0.88 3.58
CA ILE A 118 13.59 -1.82 4.69
C ILE A 118 14.02 -3.20 4.18
N LEU A 119 15.08 -3.74 4.79
CA LEU A 119 15.53 -5.12 4.62
C LEU A 119 15.28 -5.88 5.93
N ALA A 120 14.60 -7.01 5.86
CA ALA A 120 14.43 -7.95 6.95
C ALA A 120 15.35 -9.16 6.74
N LYS A 121 16.20 -9.45 7.71
CA LYS A 121 16.98 -10.69 7.77
C LYS A 121 16.27 -11.65 8.73
N PHE A 122 15.80 -12.77 8.21
CA PHE A 122 15.17 -13.84 8.98
C PHE A 122 16.20 -14.95 9.18
N THR A 123 16.62 -15.19 10.43
CA THR A 123 17.65 -16.17 10.76
C THR A 123 17.08 -17.26 11.65
N PHE A 124 17.24 -18.52 11.26
CA PHE A 124 16.91 -19.66 12.10
C PHE A 124 18.02 -19.94 13.12
N LYS A 125 17.63 -20.19 14.38
CA LYS A 125 18.52 -20.59 15.46
C LYS A 125 18.16 -22.02 15.90
N ARG A 126 19.17 -22.88 16.03
CA ARG A 126 19.00 -24.24 16.54
C ARG A 126 19.11 -24.24 18.07
N TYR A 127 18.18 -24.92 18.74
CA TYR A 127 18.23 -25.23 20.16
C TYR A 127 17.99 -26.72 20.37
N GLU A 128 18.84 -27.36 21.17
CA GLU A 128 18.66 -28.76 21.55
C GLU A 128 17.62 -28.84 22.68
N ILE A 129 16.57 -29.64 22.49
CA ILE A 129 15.55 -29.88 23.52
C ILE A 129 15.45 -31.38 23.75
N ALA A 130 16.18 -31.88 24.76
CA ALA A 130 16.22 -33.29 25.17
C ALA A 130 16.51 -34.29 24.03
N GLU A 131 16.71 -35.56 24.39
CA GLU A 131 17.39 -36.57 23.56
C GLU A 131 16.78 -36.85 22.17
N ASN A 132 15.58 -36.35 21.84
CA ASN A 132 14.91 -36.63 20.57
C ASN A 132 14.15 -35.42 19.96
N SER A 133 14.49 -34.17 20.29
CA SER A 133 13.81 -33.01 19.67
C SER A 133 14.77 -31.88 19.30
N ILE A 134 14.64 -31.40 18.06
CA ILE A 134 15.30 -30.18 17.59
C ILE A 134 14.30 -29.05 17.73
N GLY A 135 14.56 -28.14 18.66
CA GLY A 135 13.89 -26.86 18.70
C GLY A 135 14.50 -25.92 17.67
N ILE A 136 13.69 -25.30 16.83
CA ILE A 136 14.13 -24.25 15.93
C ILE A 136 13.45 -22.96 16.39
N GLY A 137 14.24 -22.00 16.84
CA GLY A 137 13.81 -20.62 17.06
C GLY A 137 14.15 -19.76 15.85
N PHE A 138 13.74 -18.50 15.88
CA PHE A 138 14.10 -17.54 14.83
C PHE A 138 14.32 -16.13 15.37
N GLU A 139 15.13 -15.39 14.64
CA GLU A 139 15.35 -13.96 14.81
C GLU A 139 14.99 -13.22 13.52
N ILE A 140 14.35 -12.06 13.65
CA ILE A 140 14.11 -11.14 12.56
C ILE A 140 14.79 -9.81 12.86
N GLU A 141 15.80 -9.44 12.08
CA GLU A 141 16.43 -8.12 12.11
C GLU A 141 15.90 -7.28 10.94
N LEU A 142 15.19 -6.19 11.24
CA LEU A 142 14.84 -5.18 10.25
C LEU A 142 15.90 -4.07 10.23
N THR A 143 16.38 -3.73 9.04
CA THR A 143 17.33 -2.65 8.80
C THR A 143 16.71 -1.61 7.87
N ASN A 144 16.71 -0.36 8.31
CA ASN A 144 16.37 0.77 7.46
C ASN A 144 17.61 1.19 6.68
N ILE A 145 17.61 0.96 5.38
CA ILE A 145 18.77 1.11 4.49
C ILE A 145 19.23 2.56 4.41
N LYS A 146 18.30 3.51 4.56
CA LYS A 146 18.61 4.94 4.43
C LYS A 146 19.35 5.48 5.66
N ASN A 147 18.91 5.13 6.86
CA ASN A 147 19.42 5.69 8.10
C ASN A 147 20.20 4.68 8.98
N ARG A 148 20.33 3.43 8.53
CA ARG A 148 21.02 2.32 9.19
C ARG A 148 20.49 1.93 10.57
N LYS A 149 19.32 2.44 10.97
CA LYS A 149 18.65 1.99 12.19
C LYS A 149 18.26 0.53 12.04
N ARG A 150 18.38 -0.20 13.14
CA ARG A 150 18.04 -1.62 13.24
C ARG A 150 17.00 -1.87 14.31
N LEU A 151 16.25 -2.94 14.10
CA LEU A 151 15.21 -3.39 15.00
C LEU A 151 15.17 -4.91 14.94
N SER A 152 15.46 -5.57 16.06
CA SER A 152 15.52 -7.03 16.13
C SER A 152 14.38 -7.56 16.99
N TYR A 153 13.81 -8.67 16.54
CA TYR A 153 12.85 -9.46 17.30
C TYR A 153 13.34 -10.89 17.37
N GLU A 154 13.28 -11.47 18.55
CA GLU A 154 13.67 -12.86 18.78
C GLU A 154 12.45 -13.65 19.26
N TYR A 155 12.31 -14.86 18.73
CA TYR A 155 11.38 -15.85 19.23
C TYR A 155 12.16 -17.07 19.71
N ALA A 156 12.06 -17.32 21.02
CA ALA A 156 12.59 -18.50 21.67
C ALA A 156 11.45 -19.49 21.92
N GLY A 157 11.39 -20.51 21.07
CA GLY A 157 10.43 -21.61 21.18
C GLY A 157 10.77 -22.70 20.18
N SER A 158 10.08 -23.84 20.30
CA SER A 158 10.28 -24.99 19.41
C SER A 158 9.03 -25.27 18.60
N PHE A 159 9.22 -25.68 17.35
CA PHE A 159 8.16 -26.28 16.54
C PHE A 159 8.58 -27.68 16.07
N PRO A 160 7.62 -28.61 15.89
CA PRO A 160 7.93 -29.98 15.48
C PRO A 160 8.51 -30.01 14.06
N LYS A 161 9.61 -30.75 13.85
CA LYS A 161 10.20 -30.95 12.51
C LYS A 161 9.24 -31.65 11.53
N ASN A 162 8.33 -32.48 12.05
CA ASN A 162 7.44 -33.33 11.26
C ASN A 162 6.10 -32.68 10.89
N ASP A 163 5.89 -31.40 11.24
CA ASP A 163 4.71 -30.65 10.83
C ASP A 163 5.13 -29.51 9.88
N PRO A 164 4.98 -29.71 8.56
CA PRO A 164 5.32 -28.70 7.55
C PRO A 164 4.56 -27.38 7.72
N GLY A 165 3.41 -27.37 8.39
CA GLY A 165 2.59 -26.17 8.61
C GLY A 165 2.90 -25.43 9.91
N ALA A 166 3.61 -26.06 10.86
CA ALA A 166 3.83 -25.51 12.19
C ALA A 166 4.53 -24.16 12.18
N LEU A 167 5.60 -24.01 11.38
CA LEU A 167 6.32 -22.73 11.26
C LEU A 167 5.43 -21.62 10.70
N ARG A 168 4.62 -21.92 9.66
CA ARG A 168 3.72 -20.93 9.06
C ARG A 168 2.69 -20.45 10.09
N ASN A 169 2.05 -21.38 10.80
CA ASN A 169 1.03 -21.05 11.79
C ASN A 169 1.63 -20.28 12.98
N LEU A 170 2.82 -20.68 13.43
CA LEU A 170 3.58 -19.95 14.44
C LEU A 170 3.88 -18.52 14.01
N LEU A 171 4.30 -18.30 12.75
CA LEU A 171 4.57 -16.96 12.23
C LEU A 171 3.30 -16.11 12.12
N ILE A 172 2.17 -16.71 11.76
CA ILE A 172 0.87 -16.03 11.73
C ILE A 172 0.49 -15.52 13.12
N GLU A 173 0.66 -16.37 14.14
CA GLU A 173 0.38 -16.01 15.53
C GLU A 173 1.37 -14.96 16.05
N TRP A 174 2.67 -15.23 15.92
CA TRP A 174 3.75 -14.37 16.39
C TRP A 174 3.65 -12.94 15.81
N LYS A 175 3.34 -12.82 14.52
CA LYS A 175 3.28 -11.50 13.86
C LYS A 175 2.03 -10.70 14.20
N ARG A 176 0.96 -11.33 14.70
CA ARG A 176 -0.36 -10.72 14.88
C ARG A 176 -0.32 -9.46 15.73
N ASP A 177 0.50 -9.47 16.76
CA ASP A 177 0.60 -8.37 17.73
C ASP A 177 1.78 -7.43 17.39
N LEU A 178 2.41 -7.61 16.22
CA LEU A 178 3.58 -6.85 15.80
C LEU A 178 3.32 -6.11 14.47
N PHE A 179 3.05 -6.88 13.41
CA PHE A 179 2.82 -6.36 12.07
C PHE A 179 1.35 -5.94 11.88
N PRO A 180 1.09 -4.91 11.07
CA PRO A 180 -0.27 -4.44 10.85
C PRO A 180 -1.10 -5.45 10.06
N ALA A 181 -2.33 -5.69 10.51
CA ALA A 181 -3.35 -6.33 9.68
C ALA A 181 -3.69 -5.42 8.49
N GLU A 182 -4.19 -6.01 7.41
CA GLU A 182 -4.77 -5.24 6.31
C GLU A 182 -6.24 -4.95 6.58
N ASP A 183 -6.57 -3.67 6.74
CA ASP A 183 -7.95 -3.18 6.76
C ASP A 183 -8.25 -2.39 5.47
N SER A 184 -9.52 -2.14 5.21
CA SER A 184 -9.98 -1.47 3.98
C SER A 184 -10.84 -0.24 4.25
N PHE A 185 -10.66 0.77 3.41
CA PHE A 185 -11.44 2.00 3.38
C PHE A 185 -12.16 2.10 2.04
N MET A 186 -13.49 2.18 2.06
CA MET A 186 -14.29 2.29 0.85
C MET A 186 -14.00 3.60 0.12
N ILE A 187 -13.76 3.50 -1.17
CA ILE A 187 -13.59 4.64 -2.05
C ILE A 187 -14.98 5.16 -2.43
N GLY A 188 -15.24 6.44 -2.14
CA GLY A 188 -16.38 7.14 -2.71
C GLY A 188 -15.98 7.80 -4.03
N GLU A 189 -15.84 9.12 -4.02
CA GLU A 189 -15.36 9.83 -5.21
C GLU A 189 -13.84 9.73 -5.36
N PHE A 190 -13.37 9.31 -6.54
CA PHE A 190 -11.94 9.14 -6.82
C PHE A 190 -11.63 9.51 -8.27
N LEU A 191 -11.40 10.80 -8.51
CA LEU A 191 -11.20 11.35 -9.85
C LEU A 191 -9.71 11.41 -10.19
N CYS A 192 -9.29 10.58 -11.15
CA CYS A 192 -7.91 10.51 -11.62
C CYS A 192 -7.66 11.32 -12.89
N PHE A 193 -8.35 12.45 -13.03
CA PHE A 193 -8.38 13.24 -14.26
C PHE A 193 -8.41 14.74 -13.94
N ASP A 194 -7.75 15.53 -14.77
CA ASP A 194 -7.83 16.99 -14.75
C ASP A 194 -7.84 17.53 -16.20
N PRO A 195 -8.57 18.62 -16.51
CA PRO A 195 -8.52 19.25 -17.84
C PRO A 195 -7.12 19.75 -18.23
N ASP A 196 -6.29 20.16 -17.27
CA ASP A 196 -4.88 20.49 -17.51
C ASP A 196 -4.08 19.19 -17.69
N ARG A 197 -3.64 18.95 -18.93
CA ARG A 197 -2.87 17.75 -19.32
C ARG A 197 -1.64 17.49 -18.45
N SER A 198 -1.02 18.54 -17.92
CA SER A 198 0.17 18.44 -17.08
C SER A 198 -0.14 17.99 -15.65
N ILE A 199 -1.37 18.22 -15.17
CA ILE A 199 -1.92 17.72 -13.91
C ILE A 199 -2.47 16.31 -14.14
N ASP A 200 -3.26 16.10 -15.19
CA ASP A 200 -3.85 14.79 -15.57
C ASP A 200 -2.82 13.65 -15.56
N THR A 201 -1.66 13.88 -16.17
CA THR A 201 -0.58 12.89 -16.24
C THR A 201 -0.06 12.52 -14.84
N LEU A 202 0.00 13.49 -13.92
CA LEU A 202 0.42 13.24 -12.54
C LEU A 202 -0.66 12.48 -11.76
N LEU A 203 -1.93 12.85 -11.92
CA LEU A 203 -3.06 12.21 -11.25
C LEU A 203 -3.21 10.74 -11.65
N LYS A 204 -3.22 10.44 -12.96
CA LYS A 204 -3.33 9.05 -13.45
C LYS A 204 -2.23 8.16 -12.88
N ARG A 205 -1.00 8.66 -12.83
CA ARG A 205 0.13 7.91 -12.27
C ARG A 205 0.02 7.78 -10.75
N ALA A 206 -0.38 8.83 -10.03
CA ALA A 206 -0.59 8.76 -8.58
C ALA A 206 -1.68 7.76 -8.20
N CYS A 207 -2.83 7.81 -8.88
CA CYS A 207 -3.92 6.87 -8.71
C CYS A 207 -3.50 5.43 -8.95
N SER A 208 -2.75 5.16 -10.03
CA SER A 208 -2.22 3.83 -10.30
C SER A 208 -1.33 3.34 -9.15
N LEU A 209 -0.54 4.20 -8.52
CA LEU A 209 0.27 3.84 -7.36
C LEU A 209 -0.56 3.61 -6.09
N LEU A 210 -1.72 4.25 -5.94
CA LEU A 210 -2.62 4.07 -4.79
C LEU A 210 -3.55 2.85 -4.92
N LEU A 211 -3.95 2.49 -6.14
CA LEU A 211 -5.00 1.50 -6.36
C LEU A 211 -4.46 0.10 -6.69
N ARG A 212 -3.21 -0.02 -7.13
CA ARG A 212 -2.60 -1.33 -7.36
C ARG A 212 -2.48 -2.12 -6.06
N HIS A 213 -2.63 -3.44 -6.14
CA HIS A 213 -2.53 -4.33 -4.99
C HIS A 213 -1.22 -4.17 -4.18
N ASP A 214 -0.12 -3.83 -4.85
CA ASP A 214 1.20 -3.66 -4.25
C ASP A 214 1.48 -2.25 -3.71
N GLN A 215 0.51 -1.32 -3.81
CA GLN A 215 0.50 0.11 -3.46
C GLN A 215 1.87 0.74 -3.17
N ASP A 216 2.18 1.85 -3.84
CA ASP A 216 3.32 2.72 -3.50
C ASP A 216 2.82 4.12 -3.06
N PRO A 217 2.34 4.26 -1.81
CA PRO A 217 1.84 5.53 -1.30
C PRO A 217 2.89 6.64 -1.36
N GLY A 218 4.18 6.32 -1.16
CA GLY A 218 5.25 7.31 -1.20
C GLY A 218 5.45 7.89 -2.60
N GLY A 219 5.40 7.04 -3.63
CA GLY A 219 5.40 7.50 -5.02
C GLY A 219 4.16 8.34 -5.38
N ALA A 220 2.99 7.95 -4.88
CA ALA A 220 1.75 8.70 -5.07
C ALA A 220 1.82 10.11 -4.45
N GLU A 221 2.26 10.22 -3.20
CA GLU A 221 2.39 11.49 -2.47
C GLU A 221 3.22 12.51 -3.25
N PHE A 222 4.38 12.08 -3.77
CA PHE A 222 5.26 12.94 -4.55
C PHE A 222 4.57 13.53 -5.79
N LEU A 223 3.80 12.70 -6.50
CA LEU A 223 3.07 13.11 -7.70
C LEU A 223 1.91 14.04 -7.37
N LEU A 224 1.14 13.74 -6.31
CA LEU A 224 0.03 14.56 -5.85
C LEU A 224 0.48 15.93 -5.37
N ASN A 225 1.56 16.01 -4.59
CA ASN A 225 2.14 17.28 -4.17
C ASN A 225 2.67 18.12 -5.35
N ARG A 226 3.20 17.46 -6.39
CA ARG A 226 3.61 18.15 -7.62
C ARG A 226 2.41 18.65 -8.42
N ALA A 227 1.31 17.89 -8.44
CA ALA A 227 0.05 18.30 -9.06
C ALA A 227 -0.54 19.51 -8.32
N LEU A 228 -0.56 19.49 -6.99
CA LEU A 228 -1.11 20.56 -6.16
C LEU A 228 -0.42 21.90 -6.42
N LYS A 229 0.90 21.91 -6.56
CA LYS A 229 1.68 23.12 -6.90
C LYS A 229 1.35 23.71 -8.28
N LYS A 230 0.73 22.94 -9.16
CA LYS A 230 0.34 23.34 -10.51
C LYS A 230 -1.14 23.72 -10.60
N ALA A 231 -1.95 23.36 -9.61
CA ALA A 231 -3.37 23.64 -9.61
C ALA A 231 -3.62 25.14 -9.65
N LYS A 232 -4.53 25.56 -10.55
CA LYS A 232 -4.91 26.97 -10.74
C LYS A 232 -6.40 27.22 -10.50
N THR A 233 -7.17 26.16 -10.26
CA THR A 233 -8.60 26.22 -10.06
C THR A 233 -8.97 25.49 -8.77
N ASP A 234 -10.10 25.88 -8.18
CA ASP A 234 -10.63 25.22 -6.99
C ASP A 234 -10.99 23.78 -7.29
N ARG A 235 -11.59 23.50 -8.45
CA ARG A 235 -11.87 22.13 -8.92
C ARG A 235 -10.61 21.25 -8.99
N SER A 236 -9.53 21.72 -9.60
CA SER A 236 -8.26 20.96 -9.64
C SER A 236 -7.74 20.72 -8.23
N SER A 237 -7.78 21.75 -7.39
CA SER A 237 -7.30 21.68 -6.01
C SER A 237 -8.14 20.70 -5.18
N GLU A 238 -9.45 20.75 -5.28
CA GLU A 238 -10.43 19.87 -4.67
C GLU A 238 -10.12 18.40 -5.00
N THR A 239 -10.01 18.08 -6.29
CA THR A 239 -9.68 16.72 -6.75
C THR A 239 -8.34 16.23 -6.20
N ILE A 240 -7.32 17.09 -6.16
CA ILE A 240 -6.00 16.72 -5.61
C ILE A 240 -6.06 16.53 -4.10
N HIS A 241 -6.80 17.37 -3.37
CA HIS A 241 -6.98 17.23 -1.92
C HIS A 241 -7.74 15.95 -1.57
N ASN A 242 -8.76 15.59 -2.34
CA ASN A 242 -9.47 14.33 -2.20
C ASN A 242 -8.52 13.12 -2.36
N LEU A 243 -7.71 13.08 -3.42
CA LEU A 243 -6.71 12.03 -3.63
C LEU A 243 -5.62 12.00 -2.55
N LEU A 244 -5.22 13.17 -2.01
CA LEU A 244 -4.32 13.23 -0.87
C LEU A 244 -4.96 12.66 0.40
N GLY A 245 -6.27 12.89 0.62
CA GLY A 245 -7.02 12.26 1.71
C GLY A 245 -6.89 10.74 1.67
N TYR A 246 -7.17 10.14 0.51
CA TYR A 246 -6.99 8.71 0.26
C TYR A 246 -5.54 8.22 0.39
N HIS A 247 -4.56 9.01 -0.04
CA HIS A 247 -3.16 8.71 0.22
C HIS A 247 -2.87 8.59 1.72
N PHE A 248 -3.32 9.56 2.52
CA PHE A 248 -3.11 9.54 3.98
C PHE A 248 -3.84 8.37 4.65
N VAL A 249 -5.04 8.00 4.15
CA VAL A 249 -5.70 6.75 4.54
C VAL A 249 -4.79 5.56 4.29
N SER A 250 -4.23 5.43 3.08
CA SER A 250 -3.41 4.26 2.71
C SER A 250 -2.21 4.01 3.62
N ILE A 251 -1.70 5.04 4.30
CA ILE A 251 -0.56 4.94 5.23
C ILE A 251 -0.97 4.97 6.71
N GLY A 252 -2.28 5.07 7.00
CA GLY A 252 -2.83 5.12 8.35
C GLY A 252 -2.65 6.47 9.05
N ASP A 253 -2.35 7.56 8.33
CA ASP A 253 -2.31 8.92 8.87
C ASP A 253 -3.70 9.56 8.79
N LEU A 254 -4.59 9.08 9.66
CA LEU A 254 -6.01 9.44 9.63
C LEU A 254 -6.25 10.93 9.94
N LYS A 255 -5.34 11.56 10.70
CA LYS A 255 -5.41 12.98 11.02
C LYS A 255 -5.19 13.84 9.78
N ASN A 256 -4.16 13.54 8.99
CA ASN A 256 -3.98 14.24 7.72
C ASN A 256 -5.04 13.83 6.69
N ALA A 257 -5.51 12.58 6.69
CA ALA A 257 -6.62 12.17 5.83
C ALA A 257 -7.86 13.05 6.04
N GLU A 258 -8.31 13.24 7.29
CA GLU A 258 -9.43 14.12 7.61
C GLU A 258 -9.17 15.55 7.14
N LYS A 259 -8.00 16.11 7.47
CA LYS A 259 -7.62 17.47 7.06
C LYS A 259 -7.73 17.67 5.55
N PHE A 260 -7.33 16.68 4.75
CA PHE A 260 -7.37 16.79 3.30
C PHE A 260 -8.77 16.58 2.72
N PHE A 261 -9.59 15.68 3.27
CA PHE A 261 -11.00 15.59 2.89
C PHE A 261 -11.79 16.86 3.26
N VAL A 262 -11.56 17.45 4.43
CA VAL A 262 -12.18 18.74 4.82
C VAL A 262 -11.77 19.88 3.88
N LYS A 263 -10.50 19.90 3.44
CA LYS A 263 -10.06 20.88 2.44
C LYS A 263 -10.73 20.68 1.10
N ALA A 264 -10.92 19.43 0.66
CA ALA A 264 -11.64 19.14 -0.58
C ALA A 264 -13.12 19.59 -0.46
N GLU A 265 -13.77 19.34 0.68
CA GLU A 265 -15.13 19.77 0.97
C GLU A 265 -15.29 21.29 0.94
N ASN A 266 -14.34 22.03 1.50
CA ASN A 266 -14.39 23.51 1.49
C ASN A 266 -14.14 24.13 0.11
N LEU A 267 -13.63 23.35 -0.85
CA LEU A 267 -13.40 23.79 -2.24
C LEU A 267 -14.52 23.30 -3.18
N GLU A 268 -15.50 22.57 -2.66
CA GLU A 268 -16.63 22.09 -3.43
C GLU A 268 -17.61 23.25 -3.74
N ASP A 269 -17.82 23.52 -5.03
CA ASP A 269 -18.89 24.40 -5.48
C ASP A 269 -20.23 23.65 -5.43
N GLY A 270 -20.91 23.67 -4.28
CA GLY A 270 -22.23 23.08 -4.13
C GLY A 270 -22.79 23.12 -2.70
N GLU A 271 -24.12 23.02 -2.57
CA GLU A 271 -24.77 22.84 -1.26
C GLU A 271 -24.64 21.40 -0.73
N TYR A 272 -24.36 20.44 -1.62
CA TYR A 272 -24.15 19.05 -1.24
C TYR A 272 -22.75 18.87 -0.66
N LYS A 273 -22.67 18.23 0.50
CA LYS A 273 -21.41 17.92 1.18
C LYS A 273 -20.87 16.58 0.71
N LYS A 274 -20.20 16.54 -0.44
CA LYS A 274 -19.77 15.29 -1.08
C LYS A 274 -18.89 14.43 -0.18
N TYR A 275 -17.99 15.05 0.59
CA TYR A 275 -16.97 14.33 1.39
C TYR A 275 -17.40 14.01 2.83
N LYS A 276 -18.62 14.37 3.22
CA LYS A 276 -19.10 14.21 4.60
C LYS A 276 -18.97 12.78 5.10
N HIS A 277 -19.37 11.79 4.30
CA HIS A 277 -19.28 10.38 4.69
C HIS A 277 -17.82 9.95 4.88
N GLN A 278 -16.89 10.36 4.00
CA GLN A 278 -15.48 10.01 4.14
C GLN A 278 -14.93 10.62 5.43
N ILE A 279 -15.26 11.87 5.74
CA ILE A 279 -14.83 12.56 6.96
C ILE A 279 -15.37 11.86 8.21
N GLU A 280 -16.66 11.53 8.25
CA GLU A 280 -17.28 10.78 9.36
C GLU A 280 -16.61 9.42 9.56
N ARG A 281 -16.38 8.69 8.46
CA ARG A 281 -15.71 7.39 8.52
C ARG A 281 -14.27 7.50 9.03
N ILE A 282 -13.54 8.55 8.65
CA ILE A 282 -12.19 8.79 9.17
C ILE A 282 -12.23 9.06 10.67
N ARG A 283 -13.22 9.82 11.18
CA ARG A 283 -13.37 10.06 12.61
C ARG A 283 -13.66 8.77 13.38
N GLU A 284 -14.54 7.92 12.88
CA GLU A 284 -14.77 6.58 13.47
C GLU A 284 -13.49 5.74 13.51
N LEU A 285 -12.68 5.77 12.44
CA LEU A 285 -11.42 5.06 12.40
C LEU A 285 -10.40 5.66 13.37
N ARG A 286 -10.38 6.98 13.55
CA ARG A 286 -9.53 7.65 14.55
C ARG A 286 -9.88 7.21 15.97
N GLU A 287 -11.17 7.05 16.27
CA GLU A 287 -11.64 6.50 17.55
C GLU A 287 -11.25 5.02 17.72
N ARG A 288 -11.30 4.23 16.65
CA ARG A 288 -10.93 2.81 16.65
C ARG A 288 -9.41 2.59 16.74
N TYR A 289 -8.61 3.46 16.15
CA TYR A 289 -7.14 3.40 16.11
C TYR A 289 -6.51 4.66 16.73
N PRO A 290 -6.77 4.96 18.02
CA PRO A 290 -6.40 6.23 18.64
C PRO A 290 -4.88 6.46 18.74
N HIS A 291 -4.09 5.40 18.62
CA HIS A 291 -2.64 5.46 18.65
C HIS A 291 -2.02 5.95 17.32
N TYR A 292 -2.80 6.03 16.23
CA TYR A 292 -2.37 6.73 15.01
C TYR A 292 -2.30 8.25 15.16
N GLU A 293 -2.83 8.78 16.25
CA GLU A 293 -2.77 10.20 16.57
C GLU A 293 -1.55 10.60 17.40
N LYS A 294 -0.80 9.63 17.94
CA LYS A 294 0.43 9.86 18.69
C LYS A 294 1.60 9.96 17.72
N ASP A 295 1.71 11.12 17.07
CA ASP A 295 2.93 11.59 16.39
C ASP A 295 3.08 13.11 16.62
#